data_AF-A0A7K7IK45-F1
#
_entry.id   AF-A0A7K7IK45-F1
#
_cell.length_a   1.000
_cell.length_b   1.000
_cell.length_c   1.000
_cell.angle_alpha   90.00
_cell.angle_beta   90.00
_cell.angle_gamma   90.00
#
_symmetry.space_group_name_H-M   'P 1'
#
loop_
_entity.id
_entity.type
_entity.pdbx_description
1 polymer ?
#
loop_
_entity_poly.entity_id
_entity_poly.type
_entity_poly.pdbx_seq_one_letter_code
_entity_poly.pdbx_strand_id
1 'polypeptide(L)'
;QVPNIVKALHKQMKEKSVKTRQCCFNMLTELVNVLPGALTQHVPVLVPGIIFSLNDKSSSSNLKIDALSCLYVILCNHSPQVFHPHVQALVPPVVACVGDPFYKITSEALLVTQQLVKVIRPLDQPTSFDATPYIKDLFTCTIKRLKAADIDQEVKERAISCMGQIICSLGDSLGTDLPSTLQIFLERLKNEITRLTTVKAMTLIAGSPLKIDLRPILGEGVPILASFLRKNQRALKLGTLSALDILIKNYSDSLTAAMIDAVLDELPPLISESDMHVSQMAISFLTTLAKVYPSSLSKISGSILNELIGLVRSPLLQGGALSAMLEFFQALVVTGTNNLGYMDLLRMLTGPVYSQSTALTHKQSYYSIAKCVAALTRACPKEGPAVVGQFIQDVKNSRSTDSIRLLALLSLGEVGHHIDLSGQIELKSVILEAFSSPSEEVKSAASYALGSISVGNLPEYLPFVLQEITSQPKRQYLLLHSLKEIISSASVIGLKPYVENIWALLLKHCECAEEGTRNVVAECLGKLTLIDPETLLPRLKGYLASGSSYARSSVVTAVKFTISDHPQPIDPLLKNCIG
;
A
#
# COMPACT_ATOMS: atom_id res chain seq x y z
N GLN A 1 27.03 -26.53 -9.57
CA GLN A 1 26.57 -27.13 -10.85
C GLN A 1 26.54 -26.12 -12.00
N VAL A 2 26.15 -24.86 -11.76
CA VAL A 2 26.05 -23.81 -12.80
C VAL A 2 27.27 -23.69 -13.72
N PRO A 3 28.54 -23.69 -13.24
CA PRO A 3 29.68 -23.58 -14.16
C PRO A 3 29.80 -24.76 -15.13
N ASN A 4 29.37 -25.96 -14.74
CA ASN A 4 29.40 -27.15 -15.60
C ASN A 4 28.33 -27.08 -16.69
N ILE A 5 27.13 -26.57 -16.34
CA ILE A 5 26.06 -26.31 -17.29
C ILE A 5 26.51 -25.28 -18.32
N VAL A 6 27.07 -24.16 -17.87
CA VAL A 6 27.59 -23.10 -18.76
C VAL A 6 28.68 -23.64 -19.70
N LYS A 7 29.64 -24.43 -19.18
CA LYS A 7 30.69 -25.05 -20.00
C LYS A 7 30.10 -25.94 -21.11
N ALA A 8 29.08 -26.74 -20.78
CA ALA A 8 28.41 -27.59 -21.76
C ALA A 8 27.67 -26.74 -22.82
N LEU A 9 26.91 -25.73 -22.39
CA LEU A 9 26.12 -24.88 -23.27
C LEU A 9 26.97 -23.99 -24.17
N HIS A 10 28.12 -23.49 -23.69
CA HIS A 10 28.99 -22.60 -24.47
C HIS A 10 29.34 -23.16 -25.85
N LYS A 11 29.61 -24.46 -25.94
CA LYS A 11 29.86 -25.14 -27.22
C LYS A 11 28.60 -25.27 -28.07
N GLN A 12 27.47 -25.59 -27.44
CA GLN A 12 26.19 -25.85 -28.11
C GLN A 12 25.50 -24.59 -28.64
N MET A 13 25.75 -23.42 -28.04
CA MET A 13 25.15 -22.14 -28.46
C MET A 13 25.61 -21.66 -29.83
N LYS A 14 26.70 -22.23 -30.37
CA LYS A 14 27.25 -21.91 -31.70
C LYS A 14 27.12 -23.08 -32.68
N GLU A 15 26.34 -24.10 -32.34
CA GLU A 15 26.08 -25.23 -33.23
C GLU A 15 25.21 -24.84 -34.43
N LYS A 16 25.35 -25.58 -35.54
CA LYS A 16 24.55 -25.35 -36.76
C LYS A 16 23.06 -25.61 -36.51
N SER A 17 22.75 -26.57 -35.64
CA SER A 17 21.39 -26.99 -35.33
C SER A 17 20.61 -25.89 -34.60
N VAL A 18 19.60 -25.33 -35.28
CA VAL A 18 18.66 -24.33 -34.73
C VAL A 18 18.00 -24.85 -33.45
N LYS A 19 17.50 -26.10 -33.47
CA LYS A 19 16.82 -26.73 -32.33
C LYS A 19 17.72 -26.82 -31.09
N THR A 20 19.01 -27.13 -31.30
CA THR A 20 19.98 -27.24 -30.20
C THR A 20 20.22 -25.89 -29.54
N ARG A 21 20.37 -24.82 -30.35
CA ARG A 21 20.54 -23.46 -29.84
C ARG A 21 19.30 -22.98 -29.07
N GLN A 22 18.09 -23.28 -29.56
CA GLN A 22 16.85 -22.99 -28.82
C GLN A 22 16.81 -23.69 -27.45
N CYS A 23 17.18 -24.96 -27.38
CA CYS A 23 17.28 -25.69 -26.11
C CYS A 23 18.29 -25.02 -25.16
N CYS A 24 19.39 -24.47 -25.67
CA CYS A 24 20.35 -23.73 -24.84
C CYS A 24 19.72 -22.48 -24.22
N PHE A 25 18.99 -21.69 -25.01
CA PHE A 25 18.33 -20.48 -24.51
C PHE A 25 17.24 -20.80 -23.50
N ASN A 26 16.37 -21.77 -23.78
CA ASN A 26 15.33 -22.18 -22.84
C ASN A 26 15.90 -22.73 -21.53
N MET A 27 17.01 -23.49 -21.59
CA MET A 27 17.72 -23.96 -20.40
C MET A 27 18.29 -22.80 -19.57
N LEU A 28 18.92 -21.82 -20.21
CA LEU A 28 19.45 -20.63 -19.53
C LEU A 28 18.33 -19.78 -18.92
N THR A 29 17.24 -19.60 -19.64
CA THR A 29 16.05 -18.87 -19.16
C THR A 29 15.49 -19.52 -17.90
N GLU A 30 15.25 -20.83 -17.93
CA GLU A 30 14.71 -21.55 -16.77
C GLU A 30 15.68 -21.55 -15.59
N LEU A 31 16.98 -21.74 -15.86
CA LEU A 31 18.02 -21.67 -14.83
C LEU A 31 18.02 -20.32 -14.10
N VAL A 32 17.89 -19.21 -14.84
CA VAL A 32 17.88 -17.86 -14.25
C VAL A 32 16.58 -17.56 -13.51
N ASN A 33 15.44 -18.07 -13.99
CA ASN A 33 14.17 -17.95 -13.28
C ASN A 33 14.18 -18.70 -11.94
N VAL A 34 14.84 -19.86 -11.87
CA VAL A 34 15.00 -20.63 -10.62
C VAL A 34 16.07 -20.01 -9.71
N LEU A 35 17.18 -19.52 -10.28
CA LEU A 35 18.29 -18.94 -9.53
C LEU A 35 18.67 -17.55 -10.10
N PRO A 36 18.02 -16.47 -9.64
CA PRO A 36 18.41 -15.10 -9.97
C PRO A 36 19.89 -14.85 -9.64
N GLY A 37 20.62 -14.21 -10.55
CA GLY A 37 22.06 -13.94 -10.39
C GLY A 37 22.99 -15.11 -10.71
N ALA A 38 22.49 -16.30 -11.05
CA ALA A 38 23.31 -17.51 -11.24
C ALA A 38 24.39 -17.38 -12.33
N LEU A 39 24.19 -16.54 -13.34
CA LEU A 39 25.08 -16.41 -14.50
C LEU A 39 26.07 -15.24 -14.37
N THR A 40 26.15 -14.56 -13.22
CA THR A 40 26.99 -13.38 -12.98
C THR A 40 28.43 -13.54 -13.48
N GLN A 41 29.08 -14.66 -13.14
CA GLN A 41 30.48 -14.94 -13.52
C GLN A 41 30.64 -15.46 -14.96
N HIS A 42 29.53 -15.67 -15.67
CA HIS A 42 29.46 -16.41 -16.93
C HIS A 42 28.89 -15.58 -18.09
N VAL A 43 28.40 -14.37 -17.84
CA VAL A 43 27.95 -13.44 -18.89
C VAL A 43 28.98 -13.30 -20.03
N PRO A 44 30.30 -13.16 -19.78
CA PRO A 44 31.27 -13.00 -20.87
C PRO A 44 31.32 -14.17 -21.86
N VAL A 45 31.05 -15.40 -21.41
CA VAL A 45 31.09 -16.59 -22.28
C VAL A 45 29.76 -16.88 -22.97
N LEU A 46 28.65 -16.33 -22.46
CA LEU A 46 27.31 -16.52 -23.00
C LEU A 46 26.94 -15.47 -24.05
N VAL A 47 27.35 -14.21 -23.83
CA VAL A 47 27.06 -13.09 -24.74
C VAL A 47 27.44 -13.38 -26.20
N PRO A 48 28.62 -13.94 -26.52
CA PRO A 48 28.94 -14.29 -27.90
C PRO A 48 28.01 -15.31 -28.53
N GLY A 49 27.46 -16.26 -27.75
CA GLY A 49 26.49 -17.25 -28.23
C GLY A 49 25.10 -16.66 -28.49
N ILE A 50 24.68 -15.73 -27.63
CA ILE A 50 23.45 -14.94 -27.83
C ILE A 50 23.57 -14.12 -29.12
N ILE A 51 24.62 -13.30 -29.25
CA ILE A 51 24.86 -12.44 -30.42
C ILE A 51 24.94 -13.27 -31.71
N PHE A 52 25.62 -14.42 -31.67
CA PHE A 52 25.71 -15.33 -32.82
C PHE A 52 24.32 -15.73 -33.34
N SER A 53 23.42 -16.13 -32.45
CA SER A 53 22.07 -16.56 -32.84
C SER A 53 21.17 -15.42 -33.32
N LEU A 54 21.40 -14.19 -32.85
CA LEU A 54 20.68 -12.99 -33.32
C LEU A 54 21.10 -12.55 -34.73
N ASN A 55 22.38 -12.71 -35.08
CA ASN A 55 22.94 -12.22 -36.35
C ASN A 55 22.93 -13.26 -37.49
N ASP A 56 22.85 -14.54 -37.17
CA ASP A 56 22.91 -15.62 -38.16
C ASP A 56 21.73 -15.53 -39.15
N LYS A 57 22.06 -15.37 -40.45
CA LYS A 57 21.07 -15.28 -41.54
C LYS A 57 20.28 -16.57 -41.73
N SER A 58 20.81 -17.71 -41.25
CA SER A 58 20.12 -19.00 -41.25
C SER A 58 19.25 -19.23 -40.00
N SER A 59 19.23 -18.28 -39.05
CA SER A 59 18.38 -18.37 -37.87
C SER A 59 16.90 -18.28 -38.24
N SER A 60 16.12 -19.23 -37.73
CA SER A 60 14.67 -19.15 -37.77
C SER A 60 14.15 -18.03 -36.88
N SER A 61 12.93 -17.54 -37.16
CA SER A 61 12.29 -16.53 -36.33
C SER A 61 12.16 -16.97 -34.86
N ASN A 62 11.83 -18.24 -34.62
CA ASN A 62 11.71 -18.79 -33.26
C ASN A 62 13.04 -18.77 -32.50
N LEU A 63 14.17 -19.07 -33.18
CA LEU A 63 15.48 -18.99 -32.54
C LEU A 63 15.84 -17.56 -32.13
N LYS A 64 15.55 -16.57 -32.97
CA LYS A 64 15.76 -15.15 -32.62
C LYS A 64 14.88 -14.74 -31.45
N ILE A 65 13.61 -15.15 -31.43
CA ILE A 65 12.67 -14.90 -30.33
C ILE A 65 13.21 -15.51 -29.04
N ASP A 66 13.52 -16.81 -29.01
CA ASP A 66 14.04 -17.49 -27.82
C ASP A 66 15.35 -16.87 -27.31
N ALA A 67 16.24 -16.45 -28.23
CA ALA A 67 17.48 -15.76 -27.89
C ALA A 67 17.22 -14.38 -27.25
N LEU A 68 16.28 -13.60 -27.79
CA LEU A 68 15.87 -12.30 -27.23
C LEU A 68 15.20 -12.46 -25.87
N SER A 69 14.27 -13.41 -25.72
CA SER A 69 13.60 -13.68 -24.44
C SER A 69 14.59 -14.16 -23.39
N CYS A 70 15.57 -15.00 -23.76
CA CYS A 70 16.66 -15.40 -22.87
C CYS A 70 17.51 -14.22 -22.45
N LEU A 71 17.91 -13.35 -23.40
CA LEU A 71 18.66 -12.13 -23.10
C LEU A 71 17.87 -11.21 -22.16
N TYR A 72 16.58 -11.01 -22.39
CA TYR A 72 15.71 -10.23 -21.53
C TYR A 72 15.71 -10.75 -20.09
N VAL A 73 15.46 -12.06 -19.90
CA VAL A 73 15.44 -12.70 -18.57
C VAL A 73 16.79 -12.59 -17.86
N ILE A 74 17.89 -12.76 -18.60
CA ILE A 74 19.24 -12.57 -18.06
C ILE A 74 19.44 -11.13 -17.58
N LEU A 75 19.05 -10.13 -18.36
CA LEU A 75 19.19 -8.71 -18.02
C LEU A 75 18.29 -8.27 -16.86
N CYS A 76 17.15 -8.93 -16.63
CA CYS A 76 16.24 -8.61 -15.52
C CYS A 76 16.73 -9.13 -14.16
N ASN A 77 17.49 -10.23 -14.16
CA ASN A 77 17.80 -10.99 -12.94
C ASN A 77 19.29 -10.93 -12.55
N HIS A 78 20.04 -9.97 -13.08
CA HIS A 78 21.46 -9.77 -12.77
C HIS A 78 21.76 -8.28 -12.57
N SER A 79 22.79 -7.98 -11.78
CA SER A 79 23.24 -6.61 -11.57
C SER A 79 23.67 -5.95 -12.90
N PRO A 80 23.19 -4.73 -13.22
CA PRO A 80 23.53 -4.01 -14.45
C PRO A 80 25.02 -3.94 -14.80
N GLN A 81 25.87 -3.80 -13.78
CA GLN A 81 27.32 -3.65 -13.92
C GLN A 81 27.97 -4.83 -14.65
N VAL A 82 27.38 -6.03 -14.54
CA VAL A 82 27.86 -7.25 -15.20
C VAL A 82 27.79 -7.12 -16.73
N PHE A 83 26.86 -6.31 -17.24
CA PHE A 83 26.65 -6.14 -18.68
C PHE A 83 27.38 -4.95 -19.26
N HIS A 84 27.86 -4.00 -18.45
CA HIS A 84 28.55 -2.79 -18.93
C HIS A 84 29.70 -3.09 -19.93
N PRO A 85 30.57 -4.10 -19.72
CA PRO A 85 31.60 -4.46 -20.70
C PRO A 85 31.05 -5.03 -22.02
N HIS A 86 29.79 -5.43 -22.04
CA HIS A 86 29.14 -6.13 -23.15
C HIS A 86 28.12 -5.26 -23.91
N VAL A 87 27.72 -4.10 -23.37
CA VAL A 87 26.75 -3.18 -23.99
C VAL A 87 27.13 -2.85 -25.43
N GLN A 88 28.40 -2.50 -25.66
CA GLN A 88 28.91 -2.14 -27.00
C GLN A 88 28.65 -3.22 -28.05
N ALA A 89 28.74 -4.50 -27.66
CA ALA A 89 28.52 -5.64 -28.55
C ALA A 89 27.04 -6.06 -28.62
N LEU A 90 26.27 -5.82 -27.56
CA LEU A 90 24.86 -6.22 -27.47
C LEU A 90 23.90 -5.24 -28.15
N VAL A 91 24.18 -3.93 -28.11
CA VAL A 91 23.28 -2.91 -28.65
C VAL A 91 23.06 -3.08 -30.16
N PRO A 92 24.09 -3.21 -31.03
CA PRO A 92 23.88 -3.33 -32.47
C PRO A 92 22.95 -4.48 -32.91
N PRO A 93 23.12 -5.74 -32.46
CA PRO A 93 22.23 -6.83 -32.86
C PRO A 93 20.80 -6.66 -32.33
N VAL A 94 20.62 -6.12 -31.11
CA VAL A 94 19.27 -5.84 -30.57
C VAL A 94 18.57 -4.75 -31.38
N VAL A 95 19.27 -3.65 -31.67
CA VAL A 95 18.76 -2.55 -32.51
C VAL A 95 18.39 -3.05 -33.90
N ALA A 96 19.18 -3.95 -34.49
CA ALA A 96 18.85 -4.58 -35.77
C ALA A 96 17.56 -5.42 -35.68
N CYS A 97 17.37 -6.19 -34.60
CA CYS A 97 16.15 -6.97 -34.37
C CYS A 97 14.90 -6.09 -34.18
N VAL A 98 15.02 -4.87 -33.64
CA VAL A 98 13.91 -3.91 -33.62
C VAL A 98 13.49 -3.51 -35.03
N GLY A 99 14.40 -3.53 -36.00
CA GLY A 99 14.14 -3.27 -37.43
C GLY A 99 13.67 -4.49 -38.23
N ASP A 100 13.47 -5.65 -37.61
CA ASP A 100 13.12 -6.90 -38.31
C ASP A 100 11.72 -6.80 -38.97
N PRO A 101 11.51 -7.40 -40.17
CA PRO A 101 10.20 -7.43 -40.81
C PRO A 101 9.15 -8.21 -40.01
N PHE A 102 9.56 -9.19 -39.20
CA PHE A 102 8.62 -9.98 -38.42
C PHE A 102 8.31 -9.33 -37.07
N TYR A 103 7.04 -9.01 -36.84
CA TYR A 103 6.60 -8.22 -35.70
C TYR A 103 6.91 -8.87 -34.34
N LYS A 104 6.90 -10.21 -34.23
CA LYS A 104 7.24 -10.91 -32.97
C LYS A 104 8.71 -10.73 -32.58
N ILE A 105 9.63 -10.72 -33.55
CA ILE A 105 11.04 -10.41 -33.29
C ILE A 105 11.18 -8.95 -32.85
N THR A 106 10.48 -8.04 -33.54
CA THR A 106 10.47 -6.61 -33.16
C THR A 106 9.95 -6.41 -31.73
N SER A 107 8.87 -7.09 -31.35
CA SER A 107 8.26 -7.02 -30.02
C SER A 107 9.22 -7.43 -28.91
N GLU A 108 9.90 -8.57 -29.06
CA GLU A 108 10.88 -9.05 -28.08
C GLU A 108 12.14 -8.17 -28.06
N ALA A 109 12.57 -7.66 -29.22
CA ALA A 109 13.71 -6.76 -29.31
C ALA A 109 13.43 -5.42 -28.60
N LEU A 110 12.22 -4.88 -28.71
CA LEU A 110 11.81 -3.70 -27.95
C LEU A 110 11.77 -3.95 -26.44
N LEU A 111 11.38 -5.15 -26.00
CA LEU A 111 11.40 -5.53 -24.59
C LEU A 111 12.83 -5.62 -24.04
N VAL A 112 13.75 -6.22 -24.81
CA VAL A 112 15.18 -6.23 -24.48
C VAL A 112 15.75 -4.80 -24.47
N THR A 113 15.38 -3.97 -25.45
CA THR A 113 15.81 -2.56 -25.54
C THR A 113 15.39 -1.79 -24.28
N GLN A 114 14.13 -1.96 -23.84
CA GLN A 114 13.62 -1.36 -22.61
C GLN A 114 14.47 -1.74 -21.39
N GLN A 115 14.83 -3.02 -21.25
CA GLN A 115 15.67 -3.47 -20.13
C GLN A 115 17.12 -3.01 -20.27
N LEU A 116 17.68 -2.99 -21.49
CA LEU A 116 19.03 -2.47 -21.76
C LEU A 116 19.17 -1.00 -21.34
N VAL A 117 18.13 -0.19 -21.54
CA VAL A 117 18.11 1.21 -21.07
C VAL A 117 18.29 1.28 -19.54
N LYS A 118 17.61 0.42 -18.78
CA LYS A 118 17.77 0.34 -17.32
C LYS A 118 19.16 -0.18 -16.91
N VAL A 119 19.78 -1.01 -17.76
CA VAL A 119 21.13 -1.55 -17.50
C VAL A 119 22.21 -0.50 -17.73
N ILE A 120 22.11 0.30 -18.79
CA ILE A 120 23.07 1.38 -19.07
C ILE A 120 22.87 2.59 -18.17
N ARG A 121 21.65 2.78 -17.64
CA ARG A 121 21.33 3.85 -16.70
C ARG A 121 20.34 3.40 -15.62
N PRO A 122 20.82 2.64 -14.63
CA PRO A 122 20.02 2.34 -13.45
C PRO A 122 19.82 3.62 -12.65
N LEU A 123 18.57 3.95 -12.31
CA LEU A 123 18.23 5.15 -11.53
C LEU A 123 18.14 4.88 -10.03
N ASP A 124 18.06 3.61 -9.66
CA ASP A 124 18.03 3.07 -8.30
C ASP A 124 19.43 3.01 -7.66
N GLN A 125 20.48 2.97 -8.48
CA GLN A 125 21.87 2.92 -8.03
C GLN A 125 22.77 3.80 -8.93
N PRO A 126 23.66 4.64 -8.36
CA PRO A 126 24.61 5.41 -9.14
C PRO A 126 25.56 4.50 -9.93
N THR A 127 25.86 4.86 -11.17
CA THR A 127 26.86 4.15 -11.99
C THR A 127 27.77 5.14 -12.72
N SER A 128 29.00 4.71 -13.00
CA SER A 128 30.00 5.47 -13.76
C SER A 128 30.02 5.09 -15.26
N PHE A 129 29.03 4.33 -15.72
CA PHE A 129 28.97 3.89 -17.11
C PHE A 129 28.49 5.02 -18.02
N ASP A 130 29.23 5.28 -19.09
CA ASP A 130 28.84 6.27 -20.09
C ASP A 130 27.82 5.67 -21.07
N ALA A 131 26.55 6.03 -20.87
CA ALA A 131 25.45 5.62 -21.73
C ALA A 131 25.35 6.42 -23.04
N THR A 132 26.01 7.59 -23.13
CA THR A 132 25.83 8.56 -24.22
C THR A 132 26.03 7.99 -25.64
N PRO A 133 26.99 7.07 -25.91
CA PRO A 133 27.22 6.57 -27.26
C PRO A 133 26.05 5.76 -27.83
N TYR A 134 25.20 5.21 -26.96
CA TYR A 134 24.13 4.27 -27.34
C TYR A 134 22.76 4.93 -27.48
N ILE A 135 22.58 6.14 -26.92
CA ILE A 135 21.27 6.81 -26.81
C ILE A 135 20.63 7.00 -28.19
N LYS A 136 21.42 7.50 -29.16
CA LYS A 136 20.91 7.81 -30.50
C LYS A 136 20.35 6.58 -31.21
N ASP A 137 21.04 5.45 -31.15
CA ASP A 137 20.62 4.23 -31.84
C ASP A 137 19.37 3.61 -31.19
N LEU A 138 19.37 3.53 -29.86
CA LEU A 138 18.23 3.01 -29.08
C LEU A 138 16.98 3.89 -29.26
N PHE A 139 17.15 5.21 -29.25
CA PHE A 139 16.06 6.15 -29.52
C PHE A 139 15.57 6.02 -30.97
N THR A 140 16.47 6.02 -31.95
CA THR A 140 16.13 6.02 -33.38
C THR A 140 15.36 4.77 -33.80
N CYS A 141 15.74 3.58 -33.31
CA CYS A 141 14.99 2.36 -33.65
C CYS A 141 13.60 2.35 -32.99
N THR A 142 13.49 2.86 -31.77
CA THR A 142 12.23 2.88 -31.01
C THR A 142 11.25 3.91 -31.57
N ILE A 143 11.71 5.13 -31.90
CA ILE A 143 10.85 6.20 -32.43
C ILE A 143 10.25 5.83 -33.80
N LYS A 144 10.98 5.08 -34.63
CA LYS A 144 10.47 4.54 -35.90
C LYS A 144 9.26 3.64 -35.69
N ARG A 145 9.31 2.77 -34.67
CA ARG A 145 8.19 1.88 -34.32
C ARG A 145 7.05 2.63 -33.63
N LEU A 146 7.37 3.59 -32.76
CA LEU A 146 6.36 4.41 -32.07
C LEU A 146 5.53 5.26 -33.04
N LYS A 147 6.15 5.83 -34.08
CA LYS A 147 5.47 6.65 -35.11
C LYS A 147 4.60 5.83 -36.07
N ALA A 148 4.93 4.55 -36.29
CA ALA A 148 4.22 3.73 -37.26
C ALA A 148 2.74 3.47 -36.85
N ALA A 149 1.82 3.71 -37.79
CA ALA A 149 0.39 3.46 -37.60
C ALA A 149 0.00 2.02 -38.00
N ASP A 150 0.59 1.49 -39.08
CA ASP A 150 0.21 0.20 -39.69
C ASP A 150 1.14 -0.94 -39.24
N ILE A 151 1.21 -1.15 -37.93
CA ILE A 151 1.95 -2.26 -37.31
C ILE A 151 1.08 -2.96 -36.27
N ASP A 152 1.48 -4.19 -35.93
CA ASP A 152 0.83 -5.02 -34.93
C ASP A 152 0.66 -4.29 -33.59
N GLN A 153 -0.48 -4.51 -32.92
CA GLN A 153 -0.80 -3.90 -31.63
C GLN A 153 0.28 -4.16 -30.58
N GLU A 154 0.82 -5.37 -30.53
CA GLU A 154 1.85 -5.75 -29.56
C GLU A 154 3.10 -4.89 -29.73
N VAL A 155 3.52 -4.65 -30.97
CA VAL A 155 4.68 -3.79 -31.27
C VAL A 155 4.40 -2.35 -30.88
N LYS A 156 3.17 -1.84 -31.09
CA LYS A 156 2.80 -0.48 -30.65
C LYS A 156 2.92 -0.33 -29.13
N GLU A 157 2.38 -1.27 -28.37
CA GLU A 157 2.43 -1.24 -26.91
C GLU A 157 3.87 -1.38 -26.37
N ARG A 158 4.66 -2.28 -26.97
CA ARG A 158 6.09 -2.43 -26.63
C ARG A 158 6.89 -1.18 -27.00
N ALA A 159 6.60 -0.52 -28.12
CA ALA A 159 7.27 0.71 -28.52
C ALA A 159 6.95 1.87 -27.57
N ILE A 160 5.69 2.00 -27.11
CA ILE A 160 5.29 3.00 -26.11
C ILE A 160 5.99 2.73 -24.77
N SER A 161 5.99 1.48 -24.31
CA SER A 161 6.64 1.10 -23.05
C SER A 161 8.14 1.31 -23.09
N CYS A 162 8.79 0.90 -24.18
CA CYS A 162 10.22 1.08 -24.40
C CYS A 162 10.59 2.56 -24.50
N MET A 163 9.86 3.36 -25.30
CA MET A 163 10.12 4.80 -25.38
C MET A 163 9.86 5.50 -24.04
N GLY A 164 8.84 5.07 -23.30
CA GLY A 164 8.57 5.58 -21.95
C GLY A 164 9.76 5.36 -21.02
N GLN A 165 10.41 4.20 -21.10
CA GLN A 165 11.63 3.92 -20.35
C GLN A 165 12.83 4.73 -20.85
N ILE A 166 12.99 4.90 -22.17
CA ILE A 166 14.03 5.75 -22.76
C ILE A 166 13.89 7.17 -22.23
N ILE A 167 12.69 7.76 -22.24
CA ILE A 167 12.46 9.10 -21.70
C ILE A 167 12.70 9.12 -20.19
N CYS A 168 12.20 8.13 -19.44
CA CYS A 168 12.35 8.05 -17.99
C CYS A 168 13.83 8.03 -17.56
N SER A 169 14.68 7.25 -18.24
CA SER A 169 16.08 7.01 -17.87
C SER A 169 17.08 7.87 -18.63
N LEU A 170 16.77 8.36 -19.82
CA LEU A 170 17.71 9.05 -20.72
C LEU A 170 17.16 10.40 -21.21
N GLY A 171 16.01 10.85 -20.72
CA GLY A 171 15.30 12.02 -21.24
C GLY A 171 16.08 13.34 -21.14
N ASP A 172 16.95 13.49 -20.15
CA ASP A 172 17.85 14.65 -20.01
C ASP A 172 18.89 14.77 -21.13
N SER A 173 19.14 13.68 -21.86
CA SER A 173 20.13 13.58 -22.94
C SER A 173 19.48 13.54 -24.32
N LEU A 174 18.14 13.60 -24.41
CA LEU A 174 17.39 13.60 -25.68
C LEU A 174 17.32 14.98 -26.36
N GLY A 175 17.62 16.07 -25.63
CA GLY A 175 17.63 17.42 -26.19
C GLY A 175 16.32 17.80 -26.89
N THR A 176 16.42 18.22 -28.16
CA THR A 176 15.28 18.70 -28.97
C THR A 176 14.30 17.62 -29.42
N ASP A 177 14.67 16.34 -29.32
CA ASP A 177 13.80 15.24 -29.74
C ASP A 177 12.70 14.95 -28.71
N LEU A 178 12.92 15.33 -27.44
CA LEU A 178 11.98 15.07 -26.34
C LEU A 178 10.61 15.72 -26.56
N PRO A 179 10.46 17.04 -26.80
CA PRO A 179 9.14 17.65 -26.98
C PRO A 179 8.34 17.03 -28.12
N SER A 180 9.00 16.74 -29.25
CA SER A 180 8.34 16.09 -30.40
C SER A 180 7.86 14.68 -30.08
N THR A 181 8.61 13.96 -29.23
CA THR A 181 8.24 12.61 -28.79
C THR A 181 7.08 12.64 -27.81
N LEU A 182 7.03 13.62 -26.89
CA LEU A 182 5.91 13.80 -25.97
C LEU A 182 4.60 14.09 -26.70
N GLN A 183 4.64 14.85 -27.81
CA GLN A 183 3.44 15.06 -28.64
C GLN A 183 2.92 13.75 -29.24
N ILE A 184 3.81 12.83 -29.65
CA ILE A 184 3.39 11.50 -30.12
C ILE A 184 2.74 10.70 -28.99
N PHE A 185 3.21 10.81 -27.74
CA PHE A 185 2.53 10.21 -26.59
C PHE A 185 1.11 10.75 -26.44
N LEU A 186 0.92 12.06 -26.61
CA LEU A 186 -0.41 12.67 -26.55
C LEU A 186 -1.35 12.15 -27.66
N GLU A 187 -0.84 11.93 -28.87
CA GLU A 187 -1.60 11.28 -29.96
C GLU A 187 -1.94 9.82 -29.63
N ARG A 188 -0.99 9.05 -29.09
CA ARG A 188 -1.21 7.65 -28.68
C ARG A 188 -2.15 7.53 -27.49
N LEU A 189 -2.20 8.53 -26.62
CA LEU A 189 -3.13 8.62 -25.50
C LEU A 189 -4.58 8.70 -26.00
N LYS A 190 -4.85 9.40 -27.11
CA LYS A 190 -6.20 9.53 -27.71
C LYS A 190 -6.71 8.21 -28.30
N ASN A 191 -5.80 7.33 -28.73
CA ASN A 191 -6.14 6.06 -29.39
C ASN A 191 -6.57 4.98 -28.37
N GLU A 192 -7.70 4.33 -28.64
CA GLU A 192 -8.31 3.33 -27.76
C GLU A 192 -7.44 2.12 -27.42
N ILE A 193 -6.69 1.64 -28.41
CA ILE A 193 -5.85 0.46 -28.25
C ILE A 193 -4.63 0.79 -27.38
N THR A 194 -4.07 1.99 -27.52
CA THR A 194 -2.80 2.37 -26.92
C THR A 194 -2.92 3.22 -25.65
N ARG A 195 -4.13 3.70 -25.30
CA ARG A 195 -4.31 4.65 -24.19
C ARG A 195 -3.79 4.12 -22.86
N LEU A 196 -4.10 2.87 -22.49
CA LEU A 196 -3.70 2.32 -21.18
C LEU A 196 -2.18 2.21 -21.05
N THR A 197 -1.52 1.71 -22.10
CA THR A 197 -0.06 1.60 -22.13
C THR A 197 0.61 2.98 -22.10
N THR A 198 0.02 3.95 -22.79
CA THR A 198 0.48 5.35 -22.77
C THR A 198 0.32 5.97 -21.39
N VAL A 199 -0.81 5.76 -20.71
CA VAL A 199 -1.05 6.20 -19.33
C VAL A 199 0.05 5.67 -18.41
N LYS A 200 0.32 4.36 -18.42
CA LYS A 200 1.38 3.76 -17.59
C LYS A 200 2.77 4.33 -17.90
N ALA A 201 3.07 4.54 -19.18
CA ALA A 201 4.34 5.11 -19.60
C ALA A 201 4.47 6.58 -19.17
N MET A 202 3.40 7.38 -19.23
CA MET A 202 3.37 8.75 -18.69
C MET A 202 3.55 8.77 -17.17
N THR A 203 2.91 7.86 -16.43
CA THR A 203 3.13 7.71 -14.97
C THR A 203 4.61 7.45 -14.66
N LEU A 204 5.25 6.56 -15.42
CA LEU A 204 6.67 6.23 -15.28
C LEU A 204 7.58 7.44 -15.56
N ILE A 205 7.31 8.20 -16.62
CA ILE A 205 8.09 9.40 -16.95
C ILE A 205 7.89 10.47 -15.87
N ALA A 206 6.65 10.70 -15.45
CA ALA A 206 6.28 11.69 -14.45
C ALA A 206 6.97 11.45 -13.10
N GLY A 207 7.13 10.18 -12.71
CA GLY A 207 7.81 9.76 -11.48
C GLY A 207 9.33 9.61 -11.61
N SER A 208 9.93 9.96 -12.75
CA SER A 208 11.38 9.81 -12.94
C SER A 208 12.18 10.72 -11.98
N PRO A 209 13.23 10.21 -11.33
CA PRO A 209 14.20 11.02 -10.58
C PRO A 209 14.83 12.16 -11.39
N LEU A 210 14.84 12.06 -12.72
CA LEU A 210 15.42 13.08 -13.62
C LEU A 210 14.54 14.33 -13.78
N LYS A 211 13.32 14.33 -13.23
CA LYS A 211 12.37 15.46 -13.31
C LYS A 211 12.15 15.94 -14.75
N ILE A 212 11.86 14.99 -15.65
CA ILE A 212 11.63 15.25 -17.08
C ILE A 212 10.49 16.26 -17.26
N ASP A 213 10.67 17.27 -18.11
CA ASP A 213 9.62 18.26 -18.29
C ASP A 213 8.43 17.73 -19.12
N LEU A 214 7.30 17.48 -18.47
CA LEU A 214 6.04 17.06 -19.10
C LEU A 214 5.07 18.22 -19.38
N ARG A 215 5.39 19.45 -18.94
CA ARG A 215 4.51 20.64 -19.06
C ARG A 215 3.91 20.83 -20.46
N PRO A 216 4.64 20.65 -21.58
CA PRO A 216 4.11 20.90 -22.92
C PRO A 216 2.87 20.08 -23.30
N ILE A 217 2.65 18.92 -22.67
CA ILE A 217 1.50 18.05 -22.99
C ILE A 217 0.42 18.05 -21.91
N LEU A 218 0.62 18.71 -20.76
CA LEU A 218 -0.34 18.63 -19.65
C LEU A 218 -1.66 19.31 -19.99
N GLY A 219 -1.62 20.47 -20.66
CA GLY A 219 -2.82 21.27 -20.95
C GLY A 219 -3.92 20.50 -21.66
N GLU A 220 -3.56 19.65 -22.63
CA GLU A 220 -4.50 18.75 -23.32
C GLU A 220 -4.55 17.35 -22.67
N GLY A 221 -3.43 16.86 -22.16
CA GLY A 221 -3.32 15.51 -21.60
C GLY A 221 -4.14 15.28 -20.34
N VAL A 222 -4.19 16.24 -19.41
CA VAL A 222 -4.94 16.09 -18.15
C VAL A 222 -6.45 16.00 -18.38
N PRO A 223 -7.10 16.86 -19.19
CA PRO A 223 -8.50 16.66 -19.57
C PRO A 223 -8.78 15.33 -20.28
N ILE A 224 -7.87 14.85 -21.13
CA ILE A 224 -8.01 13.53 -21.77
C ILE A 224 -7.97 12.42 -20.71
N LEU A 225 -7.04 12.48 -19.75
CA LEU A 225 -6.98 11.55 -18.64
C LEU A 225 -8.27 11.57 -17.82
N ALA A 226 -8.79 12.75 -17.47
CA ALA A 226 -10.07 12.89 -16.78
C ALA A 226 -11.20 12.14 -17.52
N SER A 227 -11.28 12.30 -18.85
CA SER A 227 -12.30 11.62 -19.67
C SER A 227 -12.26 10.09 -19.57
N PHE A 228 -11.11 9.49 -19.24
CA PHE A 228 -10.97 8.05 -19.05
C PHE A 228 -11.60 7.53 -17.76
N LEU A 229 -11.78 8.40 -16.77
CA LEU A 229 -12.42 8.05 -15.49
C LEU A 229 -13.91 7.69 -15.68
N ARG A 230 -14.56 8.22 -16.71
CA ARG A 230 -15.93 7.84 -17.11
C ARG A 230 -16.03 6.49 -17.80
N LYS A 231 -14.93 5.93 -18.32
CA LYS A 231 -14.96 4.69 -19.12
C LYS A 231 -15.16 3.48 -18.21
N ASN A 232 -15.98 2.52 -18.63
CA ASN A 232 -16.22 1.29 -17.88
C ASN A 232 -15.08 0.26 -18.04
N GLN A 233 -13.84 0.68 -17.77
CA GLN A 233 -12.64 -0.15 -17.85
C GLN A 233 -11.82 0.04 -16.57
N ARG A 234 -11.91 -0.92 -15.65
CA ARG A 234 -11.31 -0.84 -14.31
C ARG A 234 -9.79 -0.57 -14.35
N ALA A 235 -9.05 -1.30 -15.19
CA ALA A 235 -7.61 -1.13 -15.33
C ALA A 235 -7.22 0.28 -15.82
N LEU A 236 -8.06 0.88 -16.67
CA LEU A 236 -7.85 2.24 -17.16
C LEU A 236 -8.13 3.27 -16.06
N LYS A 237 -9.23 3.14 -15.31
CA LYS A 237 -9.51 4.01 -14.15
C LYS A 237 -8.35 4.04 -13.16
N LEU A 238 -7.85 2.87 -12.76
CA LEU A 238 -6.74 2.75 -11.80
C LEU A 238 -5.44 3.36 -12.35
N GLY A 239 -5.08 3.04 -13.59
CA GLY A 239 -3.90 3.61 -14.24
C GLY A 239 -3.99 5.14 -14.36
N THR A 240 -5.16 5.65 -14.75
CA THR A 240 -5.43 7.08 -14.90
C THR A 240 -5.35 7.82 -13.56
N LEU A 241 -5.96 7.28 -12.49
CA LEU A 241 -5.88 7.89 -11.15
C LEU A 241 -4.43 7.94 -10.66
N SER A 242 -3.65 6.87 -10.86
CA SER A 242 -2.23 6.85 -10.53
C SER A 242 -1.41 7.85 -11.35
N ALA A 243 -1.70 7.99 -12.65
CA ALA A 243 -1.06 8.98 -13.51
C ALA A 243 -1.39 10.42 -13.07
N LEU A 244 -2.66 10.73 -12.82
CA LEU A 244 -3.10 12.04 -12.36
C LEU A 244 -2.45 12.39 -11.01
N ASP A 245 -2.39 11.44 -10.07
CA ASP A 245 -1.75 11.64 -8.75
C ASP A 245 -0.27 12.04 -8.87
N ILE A 246 0.53 11.30 -9.66
CA ILE A 246 1.96 11.63 -9.83
C ILE A 246 2.17 12.94 -10.61
N LEU A 247 1.31 13.24 -11.59
CA LEU A 247 1.37 14.48 -12.34
C LEU A 247 1.11 15.69 -11.44
N ILE A 248 0.11 15.60 -10.55
CA ILE A 248 -0.18 16.65 -9.57
C ILE A 248 0.98 16.81 -8.59
N LYS A 249 1.56 15.72 -8.09
CA LYS A 249 2.70 15.79 -7.16
C LYS A 249 3.90 16.54 -7.73
N ASN A 250 4.23 16.29 -9.00
CA ASN A 250 5.52 16.70 -9.57
C ASN A 250 5.44 17.92 -10.49
N TYR A 251 4.24 18.29 -10.97
CA TYR A 251 4.04 19.39 -11.93
C TYR A 251 2.95 20.38 -11.51
N SER A 252 2.71 20.53 -10.20
CA SER A 252 1.65 21.40 -9.65
C SER A 252 1.74 22.84 -10.14
N ASP A 253 2.94 23.35 -10.42
CA ASP A 253 3.20 24.70 -10.93
C ASP A 253 2.62 24.97 -12.33
N SER A 254 2.39 23.92 -13.11
CA SER A 254 1.89 24.03 -14.49
C SER A 254 0.41 23.63 -14.63
N LEU A 255 -0.26 23.31 -13.52
CA LEU A 255 -1.67 22.92 -13.54
C LEU A 255 -2.56 24.15 -13.41
N THR A 256 -3.58 24.21 -14.26
CA THR A 256 -4.60 25.26 -14.21
C THR A 256 -5.83 24.79 -13.45
N ALA A 257 -6.60 25.72 -12.89
CA ALA A 257 -7.85 25.40 -12.22
C ALA A 257 -8.80 24.58 -13.12
N ALA A 258 -8.93 24.96 -14.39
CA ALA A 258 -9.77 24.24 -15.36
C ALA A 258 -9.36 22.78 -15.57
N MET A 259 -8.04 22.47 -15.51
CA MET A 259 -7.56 21.09 -15.62
C MET A 259 -7.93 20.26 -14.40
N ILE A 260 -7.84 20.85 -13.20
CA ILE A 260 -8.23 20.19 -11.95
C ILE A 260 -9.73 19.99 -11.90
N ASP A 261 -10.51 21.00 -12.26
CA ASP A 261 -11.97 20.95 -12.28
C ASP A 261 -12.47 19.83 -13.20
N ALA A 262 -11.86 19.69 -14.38
CA ALA A 262 -12.16 18.60 -15.31
C ALA A 262 -11.98 17.21 -14.70
N VAL A 263 -11.01 17.03 -13.78
CA VAL A 263 -10.83 15.77 -13.05
C VAL A 263 -11.85 15.63 -11.93
N LEU A 264 -12.06 16.69 -11.13
CA LEU A 264 -12.95 16.68 -9.97
C LEU A 264 -14.39 16.34 -10.36
N ASP A 265 -14.87 16.81 -11.52
CA ASP A 265 -16.20 16.51 -12.03
C ASP A 265 -16.44 15.00 -12.26
N GLU A 266 -15.37 14.21 -12.41
CA GLU A 266 -15.44 12.76 -12.68
C GLU A 266 -15.30 11.88 -11.44
N LEU A 267 -14.93 12.46 -10.30
CA LEU A 267 -14.61 11.69 -9.09
C LEU A 267 -15.84 11.14 -8.33
N PRO A 268 -17.00 11.83 -8.25
CA PRO A 268 -18.11 11.33 -7.41
C PRO A 268 -18.52 9.88 -7.73
N PRO A 269 -18.70 9.45 -8.99
CA PRO A 269 -19.05 8.07 -9.30
C PRO A 269 -17.94 7.04 -8.98
N LEU A 270 -16.70 7.50 -8.77
CA LEU A 270 -15.57 6.64 -8.39
C LEU A 270 -15.48 6.41 -6.89
N ILE A 271 -16.11 7.28 -6.08
CA ILE A 271 -16.14 7.18 -4.62
C ILE A 271 -17.39 6.37 -4.26
N SER A 272 -17.27 5.05 -4.37
CA SER A 272 -18.37 4.11 -4.12
C SER A 272 -17.87 2.88 -3.35
N GLU A 273 -18.74 2.28 -2.56
CA GLU A 273 -18.47 1.01 -1.89
C GLU A 273 -18.40 -0.18 -2.88
N SER A 274 -18.82 0.01 -4.14
CA SER A 274 -18.81 -1.02 -5.19
C SER A 274 -17.41 -1.44 -5.64
N ASP A 275 -16.44 -0.51 -5.65
CA ASP A 275 -15.03 -0.81 -5.95
C ASP A 275 -14.12 -0.03 -5.00
N MET A 276 -13.88 -0.63 -3.83
CA MET A 276 -13.15 -0.01 -2.73
C MET A 276 -11.72 0.40 -3.11
N HIS A 277 -11.09 -0.31 -4.06
CA HIS A 277 -9.74 0.03 -4.51
C HIS A 277 -9.73 1.26 -5.42
N VAL A 278 -10.72 1.41 -6.30
CA VAL A 278 -10.88 2.64 -7.12
C VAL A 278 -11.19 3.83 -6.21
N SER A 279 -12.08 3.66 -5.22
CA SER A 279 -12.37 4.68 -4.20
C SER A 279 -11.10 5.09 -3.44
N GLN A 280 -10.29 4.13 -2.98
CA GLN A 280 -9.01 4.39 -2.33
C GLN A 280 -8.09 5.25 -3.22
N MET A 281 -7.96 4.93 -4.50
CA MET A 281 -7.11 5.68 -5.43
C MET A 281 -7.64 7.09 -5.70
N ALA A 282 -8.95 7.27 -5.81
CA ALA A 282 -9.58 8.59 -5.94
C ALA A 282 -9.35 9.45 -4.67
N ILE A 283 -9.50 8.85 -3.47
CA ILE A 283 -9.24 9.51 -2.19
C ILE A 283 -7.76 9.89 -2.04
N SER A 284 -6.84 9.01 -2.46
CA SER A 284 -5.40 9.31 -2.48
C SER A 284 -5.09 10.51 -3.39
N PHE A 285 -5.71 10.57 -4.57
CA PHE A 285 -5.59 11.71 -5.47
C PHE A 285 -6.09 13.01 -4.81
N LEU A 286 -7.25 12.98 -4.14
CA LEU A 286 -7.79 14.14 -3.41
C LEU A 286 -6.87 14.58 -2.26
N THR A 287 -6.26 13.62 -1.56
CA THR A 287 -5.27 13.88 -0.50
C THR A 287 -4.06 14.61 -1.05
N THR A 288 -3.54 14.16 -2.19
CA THR A 288 -2.45 14.82 -2.90
C THR A 288 -2.85 16.23 -3.32
N LEU A 289 -4.03 16.39 -3.92
CA LEU A 289 -4.55 17.69 -4.35
C LEU A 289 -4.66 18.67 -3.18
N ALA A 290 -5.17 18.24 -2.03
CA ALA A 290 -5.24 19.07 -0.82
C ALA A 290 -3.87 19.50 -0.30
N LYS A 291 -2.84 18.65 -0.44
CA LYS A 291 -1.47 18.96 0.01
C LYS A 291 -0.75 19.94 -0.91
N VAL A 292 -0.94 19.83 -2.23
CA VAL A 292 -0.12 20.57 -3.21
C VAL A 292 -0.86 21.69 -3.95
N TYR A 293 -2.19 21.68 -3.97
CA TYR A 293 -3.00 22.70 -4.64
C TYR A 293 -4.27 23.05 -3.83
N PRO A 294 -4.14 23.67 -2.62
CA PRO A 294 -5.29 23.91 -1.73
C PRO A 294 -6.38 24.83 -2.29
N SER A 295 -6.08 25.64 -3.30
CA SER A 295 -7.03 26.59 -3.89
C SER A 295 -8.20 25.92 -4.61
N SER A 296 -8.05 24.69 -5.09
CA SER A 296 -9.14 23.92 -5.74
C SER A 296 -10.14 23.30 -4.77
N LEU A 297 -9.89 23.39 -3.46
CA LEU A 297 -10.69 22.70 -2.43
C LEU A 297 -12.10 23.28 -2.26
N SER A 298 -12.34 24.50 -2.74
CA SER A 298 -13.68 25.10 -2.76
C SER A 298 -14.70 24.21 -3.48
N LYS A 299 -14.29 23.48 -4.52
CA LYS A 299 -15.15 22.56 -5.28
C LYS A 299 -15.37 21.20 -4.59
N ILE A 300 -14.48 20.79 -3.69
CA ILE A 300 -14.64 19.55 -2.91
C ILE A 300 -15.87 19.62 -2.00
N SER A 301 -16.25 20.82 -1.54
CA SER A 301 -17.40 21.05 -0.65
C SER A 301 -18.77 20.59 -1.19
N GLY A 302 -18.86 20.18 -2.46
CA GLY A 302 -20.09 19.69 -3.11
C GLY A 302 -20.27 18.17 -3.06
N SER A 303 -20.53 17.58 -4.23
CA SER A 303 -20.84 16.15 -4.39
C SER A 303 -19.74 15.23 -3.84
N ILE A 304 -18.47 15.58 -4.06
CA ILE A 304 -17.32 14.78 -3.63
C ILE A 304 -17.35 14.56 -2.11
N LEU A 305 -17.48 15.62 -1.33
CA LEU A 305 -17.52 15.49 0.13
C LEU A 305 -18.74 14.68 0.59
N ASN A 306 -19.90 14.87 -0.03
CA ASN A 306 -21.10 14.09 0.28
C ASN A 306 -20.89 12.59 0.02
N GLU A 307 -20.25 12.21 -1.10
CA GLU A 307 -19.91 10.81 -1.39
C GLU A 307 -18.89 10.25 -0.40
N LEU A 308 -17.89 11.03 0.01
CA LEU A 308 -16.92 10.62 1.03
C LEU A 308 -17.60 10.36 2.38
N ILE A 309 -18.48 11.26 2.82
CA ILE A 309 -19.28 11.09 4.05
C ILE A 309 -20.27 9.92 3.92
N GLY A 310 -20.81 9.68 2.73
CA GLY A 310 -21.55 8.47 2.39
C GLY A 310 -20.71 7.21 2.60
N LEU A 311 -19.51 7.18 2.03
CA LEU A 311 -18.59 6.05 2.09
C LEU A 311 -18.09 5.77 3.52
N VAL A 312 -17.88 6.80 4.35
CA VAL A 312 -17.55 6.64 5.79
C VAL A 312 -18.59 5.80 6.53
N ARG A 313 -19.86 5.86 6.10
CA ARG A 313 -20.95 5.09 6.70
C ARG A 313 -21.09 3.67 6.13
N SER A 314 -20.33 3.32 5.10
CA SER A 314 -20.36 1.99 4.50
C SER A 314 -19.85 0.92 5.47
N PRO A 315 -20.54 -0.24 5.59
CA PRO A 315 -20.01 -1.38 6.32
C PRO A 315 -18.81 -2.05 5.64
N LEU A 316 -18.55 -1.73 4.36
CA LEU A 316 -17.45 -2.29 3.59
C LEU A 316 -16.15 -1.48 3.72
N LEU A 317 -16.20 -0.29 4.34
CA LEU A 317 -15.04 0.56 4.51
C LEU A 317 -14.07 -0.01 5.56
N GLN A 318 -12.94 -0.53 5.09
CA GLN A 318 -11.87 -1.10 5.89
C GLN A 318 -10.53 -1.05 5.16
N GLY A 319 -9.44 -1.40 5.86
CA GLY A 319 -8.10 -1.53 5.27
C GLY A 319 -7.63 -0.28 4.54
N GLY A 320 -7.07 -0.46 3.34
CA GLY A 320 -6.42 0.63 2.58
C GLY A 320 -7.33 1.82 2.25
N ALA A 321 -8.62 1.60 1.99
CA ALA A 321 -9.55 2.70 1.71
C ALA A 321 -9.87 3.52 2.95
N LEU A 322 -10.02 2.87 4.11
CA LEU A 322 -10.18 3.59 5.38
C LEU A 322 -8.91 4.39 5.69
N SER A 323 -7.72 3.80 5.55
CA SER A 323 -6.45 4.52 5.74
C SER A 323 -6.35 5.76 4.85
N ALA A 324 -6.68 5.64 3.56
CA ALA A 324 -6.71 6.77 2.64
C ALA A 324 -7.73 7.84 3.06
N MET A 325 -8.91 7.44 3.54
CA MET A 325 -9.94 8.37 4.06
C MET A 325 -9.42 9.16 5.27
N LEU A 326 -8.72 8.52 6.20
CA LEU A 326 -8.15 9.19 7.37
C LEU A 326 -7.06 10.19 6.98
N GLU A 327 -6.17 9.80 6.06
CA GLU A 327 -5.13 10.70 5.53
C GLU A 327 -5.72 11.90 4.78
N PHE A 328 -6.81 11.68 4.03
CA PHE A 328 -7.53 12.74 3.35
C PHE A 328 -8.08 13.78 4.32
N PHE A 329 -8.83 13.36 5.35
CA PHE A 329 -9.40 14.30 6.32
C PHE A 329 -8.33 15.09 7.08
N GLN A 330 -7.20 14.44 7.40
CA GLN A 330 -6.05 15.12 8.01
C GLN A 330 -5.45 16.18 7.08
N ALA A 331 -5.27 15.87 5.80
CA ALA A 331 -4.76 16.83 4.83
C ALA A 331 -5.76 17.97 4.59
N LEU A 332 -7.05 17.66 4.52
CA LEU A 332 -8.12 18.61 4.24
C LEU A 332 -8.25 19.66 5.36
N VAL A 333 -8.29 19.25 6.63
CA VAL A 333 -8.53 20.20 7.72
C VAL A 333 -7.37 21.19 7.90
N VAL A 334 -6.15 20.78 7.57
CA VAL A 334 -4.94 21.63 7.65
C VAL A 334 -4.95 22.75 6.61
N THR A 335 -5.73 22.64 5.53
CA THR A 335 -5.77 23.67 4.49
C THR A 335 -6.51 24.94 4.92
N GLY A 336 -7.32 24.88 5.99
CA GLY A 336 -8.07 26.02 6.49
C GLY A 336 -9.13 26.55 5.50
N THR A 337 -9.65 25.70 4.62
CA THR A 337 -10.66 26.11 3.64
C THR A 337 -12.00 26.46 4.31
N ASN A 338 -12.62 27.57 3.88
CA ASN A 338 -13.92 28.02 4.39
C ASN A 338 -14.98 26.91 4.27
N ASN A 339 -15.78 26.72 5.32
CA ASN A 339 -16.82 25.68 5.45
C ASN A 339 -16.30 24.22 5.47
N LEU A 340 -14.98 24.03 5.48
CA LEU A 340 -14.31 22.73 5.61
C LEU A 340 -13.35 22.74 6.81
N GLY A 341 -13.64 23.60 7.80
CA GLY A 341 -12.88 23.65 9.04
C GLY A 341 -13.14 22.43 9.92
N TYR A 342 -12.37 22.32 11.00
CA TYR A 342 -12.45 21.19 11.93
C TYR A 342 -13.89 20.95 12.44
N MET A 343 -14.57 21.98 12.94
CA MET A 343 -15.93 21.85 13.47
C MET A 343 -16.97 21.54 12.40
N ASP A 344 -16.76 21.99 11.15
CA ASP A 344 -17.66 21.69 10.04
C ASP A 344 -17.56 20.22 9.65
N LEU A 345 -16.32 19.73 9.46
CA LEU A 345 -16.06 18.32 9.13
C LEU A 345 -16.52 17.39 10.25
N LEU A 346 -16.26 17.76 11.50
CA LEU A 346 -16.76 17.03 12.66
C LEU A 346 -18.29 16.91 12.62
N ARG A 347 -19.00 18.02 12.39
CA ARG A 347 -20.47 18.03 12.30
C ARG A 347 -20.97 17.21 11.11
N MET A 348 -20.27 17.21 9.98
CA MET A 348 -20.64 16.39 8.82
C MET A 348 -20.51 14.89 9.11
N LEU A 349 -19.47 14.48 9.83
CA LEU A 349 -19.22 13.10 10.21
C LEU A 349 -20.19 12.61 11.28
N THR A 350 -20.39 13.40 12.34
CA THR A 350 -21.20 12.99 13.50
C THR A 350 -22.68 13.35 13.37
N GLY A 351 -23.02 14.37 12.57
CA GLY A 351 -24.37 14.91 12.40
C GLY A 351 -25.46 13.86 12.13
N PRO A 352 -25.24 12.86 11.25
CA PRO A 352 -26.21 11.79 11.06
C PRO A 352 -26.56 11.01 12.34
N VAL A 353 -25.62 10.88 13.29
CA VAL A 353 -25.85 10.20 14.58
C VAL A 353 -26.60 11.10 15.58
N TYR A 354 -26.30 12.41 15.59
CA TYR A 354 -26.96 13.36 16.51
C TYR A 354 -28.36 13.78 16.03
N SER A 355 -28.65 13.69 14.73
CA SER A 355 -29.93 14.10 14.14
C SER A 355 -30.97 12.99 14.06
N GLN A 356 -30.54 11.72 14.00
CA GLN A 356 -31.45 10.59 13.88
C GLN A 356 -31.85 10.06 15.26
N SER A 357 -33.15 9.95 15.50
CA SER A 357 -33.67 9.23 16.67
C SER A 357 -33.38 7.72 16.61
N THR A 358 -33.08 7.20 15.42
CA THR A 358 -32.76 5.80 15.15
C THR A 358 -31.25 5.62 15.00
N ALA A 359 -30.71 4.52 15.54
CA ALA A 359 -29.32 4.14 15.35
C ALA A 359 -28.94 4.01 13.87
N LEU A 360 -27.67 4.30 13.54
CA LEU A 360 -27.11 3.91 12.24
C LEU A 360 -27.25 2.40 12.05
N THR A 361 -27.46 1.99 10.80
CA THR A 361 -27.76 0.61 10.45
C THR A 361 -26.62 -0.37 10.72
N HIS A 362 -25.36 0.09 10.73
CA HIS A 362 -24.18 -0.78 10.86
C HIS A 362 -23.21 -0.30 11.93
N LYS A 363 -22.70 -1.26 12.74
CA LYS A 363 -21.70 -1.01 13.79
C LYS A 363 -20.40 -0.42 13.22
N GLN A 364 -19.98 -0.92 12.06
CA GLN A 364 -18.77 -0.48 11.38
C GLN A 364 -18.78 1.02 11.09
N SER A 365 -19.95 1.61 10.80
CA SER A 365 -20.09 3.04 10.54
C SER A 365 -19.62 3.88 11.74
N TYR A 366 -19.94 3.46 12.97
CA TYR A 366 -19.49 4.18 14.18
C TYR A 366 -17.96 4.13 14.34
N TYR A 367 -17.34 2.98 14.08
CA TYR A 367 -15.88 2.85 14.12
C TYR A 367 -15.20 3.70 13.05
N SER A 368 -15.71 3.69 11.82
CA SER A 368 -15.19 4.54 10.73
C SER A 368 -15.31 6.02 11.06
N ILE A 369 -16.46 6.47 11.58
CA ILE A 369 -16.67 7.86 12.03
C ILE A 369 -15.70 8.20 13.15
N ALA A 370 -15.61 7.39 14.21
CA ALA A 370 -14.71 7.63 15.34
C ALA A 370 -13.24 7.75 14.91
N LYS A 371 -12.79 6.90 13.99
CA LYS A 371 -11.45 6.99 13.39
C LYS A 371 -11.24 8.28 12.60
N CYS A 372 -12.24 8.72 11.82
CA CYS A 372 -12.18 10.00 11.10
C CYS A 372 -12.14 11.19 12.07
N VAL A 373 -12.92 11.15 13.16
CA VAL A 373 -12.88 12.16 14.23
C VAL A 373 -11.48 12.21 14.85
N ALA A 374 -10.91 11.07 15.25
CA ALA A 374 -9.56 11.02 15.81
C ALA A 374 -8.49 11.53 14.83
N ALA A 375 -8.62 11.20 13.54
CA ALA A 375 -7.76 11.70 12.49
C ALA A 375 -7.82 13.24 12.40
N LEU A 376 -9.02 13.84 12.41
CA LEU A 376 -9.19 15.29 12.44
C LEU A 376 -8.59 15.91 13.71
N THR A 377 -8.84 15.32 14.88
CA THR A 377 -8.36 15.84 16.16
C THR A 377 -6.83 15.81 16.24
N ARG A 378 -6.19 14.77 15.68
CA ARG A 378 -4.72 14.67 15.58
C ARG A 378 -4.12 15.78 14.70
N ALA A 379 -4.81 16.13 13.61
CA ALA A 379 -4.37 17.22 12.73
C ALA A 379 -4.59 18.61 13.35
N CYS A 380 -5.61 18.77 14.21
CA CYS A 380 -5.95 20.02 14.88
C CYS A 380 -5.96 19.89 16.42
N PRO A 381 -4.79 19.73 17.07
CA PRO A 381 -4.71 19.42 18.50
C PRO A 381 -5.30 20.51 19.41
N LYS A 382 -5.37 21.76 18.93
CA LYS A 382 -5.94 22.89 19.68
C LYS A 382 -7.46 22.76 19.90
N GLU A 383 -8.16 22.12 18.97
CA GLU A 383 -9.61 21.95 19.03
C GLU A 383 -10.01 20.68 19.81
N GLY A 384 -9.05 19.78 20.03
CA GLY A 384 -9.27 18.49 20.70
C GLY A 384 -9.89 18.58 22.09
N PRO A 385 -9.40 19.44 23.01
CA PRO A 385 -9.94 19.52 24.37
C PRO A 385 -11.43 19.84 24.43
N ALA A 386 -11.93 20.72 23.57
CA ALA A 386 -13.34 21.08 23.52
C ALA A 386 -14.22 19.91 23.05
N VAL A 387 -13.77 19.20 22.01
CA VAL A 387 -14.50 18.04 21.47
C VAL A 387 -14.48 16.85 22.41
N VAL A 388 -13.34 16.57 23.05
CA VAL A 388 -13.24 15.56 24.11
C VAL A 388 -14.19 15.91 25.27
N GLY A 389 -14.23 17.19 25.67
CA GLY A 389 -15.18 17.68 26.66
C GLY A 389 -16.64 17.43 26.26
N GLN A 390 -17.00 17.71 25.01
CA GLN A 390 -18.35 17.45 24.49
C GLN A 390 -18.70 15.95 24.53
N PHE A 391 -17.80 15.07 24.08
CA PHE A 391 -18.05 13.61 24.14
C PHE A 391 -18.17 13.10 25.56
N ILE A 392 -17.40 13.63 26.51
CA ILE A 392 -17.56 13.30 27.94
C ILE A 392 -18.97 13.70 28.42
N GLN A 393 -19.46 14.88 28.04
CA GLN A 393 -20.82 15.31 28.39
C GLN A 393 -21.89 14.44 27.73
N ASP A 394 -21.68 14.03 26.48
CA ASP A 394 -22.61 13.18 25.75
C ASP A 394 -22.76 11.80 26.41
N VAL A 395 -21.67 11.24 26.94
CA VAL A 395 -21.68 9.98 27.71
C VAL A 395 -22.38 10.15 29.07
N LYS A 396 -22.12 11.27 29.76
CA LYS A 396 -22.73 11.58 31.07
C LYS A 396 -24.23 11.85 30.99
N ASN A 397 -24.70 12.46 29.92
CA ASN A 397 -26.08 12.93 29.81
C ASN A 397 -27.05 11.76 29.70
N SER A 398 -27.93 11.62 30.69
CA SER A 398 -28.95 10.56 30.75
C SER A 398 -29.99 10.64 29.63
N ARG A 399 -30.13 11.80 28.99
CA ARG A 399 -31.02 12.01 27.82
C ARG A 399 -30.36 11.68 26.48
N SER A 400 -29.05 11.45 26.44
CA SER A 400 -28.35 11.03 25.23
C SER A 400 -28.81 9.63 24.83
N THR A 401 -29.07 9.44 23.54
CA THR A 401 -29.38 8.12 22.96
C THR A 401 -28.16 7.20 23.07
N ASP A 402 -28.39 5.88 23.09
CA ASP A 402 -27.31 4.91 23.12
C ASP A 402 -26.37 5.04 21.91
N SER A 403 -26.89 5.43 20.74
CA SER A 403 -26.11 5.70 19.53
C SER A 403 -25.11 6.85 19.72
N ILE A 404 -25.53 7.93 20.39
CA ILE A 404 -24.66 9.07 20.70
C ILE A 404 -23.59 8.65 21.70
N ARG A 405 -23.96 7.93 22.77
CA ARG A 405 -22.99 7.42 23.77
C ARG A 405 -22.00 6.45 23.14
N LEU A 406 -22.46 5.58 22.25
CA LEU A 406 -21.62 4.65 21.49
C LEU A 406 -20.58 5.40 20.65
N LEU A 407 -21.02 6.38 19.85
CA LEU A 407 -20.11 7.20 19.04
C LEU A 407 -19.11 7.96 19.91
N ALA A 408 -19.58 8.57 21.00
CA ALA A 408 -18.76 9.35 21.91
C ALA A 408 -17.65 8.48 22.55
N LEU A 409 -18.00 7.30 23.05
CA LEU A 409 -17.03 6.36 23.64
C LEU A 409 -16.00 5.88 22.61
N LEU A 410 -16.43 5.49 21.41
CA LEU A 410 -15.52 5.08 20.34
C LEU A 410 -14.58 6.23 19.93
N SER A 411 -15.12 7.45 19.80
CA SER A 411 -14.33 8.63 19.44
C SER A 411 -13.32 8.98 20.53
N LEU A 412 -13.70 8.90 21.82
CA LEU A 412 -12.78 9.06 22.95
C LEU A 412 -11.67 7.99 22.94
N GLY A 413 -12.02 6.74 22.60
CA GLY A 413 -11.06 5.65 22.43
C GLY A 413 -10.03 5.94 21.34
N GLU A 414 -10.47 6.24 20.12
CA GLU A 414 -9.60 6.48 18.97
C GLU A 414 -8.76 7.77 19.14
N VAL A 415 -9.32 8.83 19.72
CA VAL A 415 -8.58 10.06 20.05
C VAL A 415 -7.53 9.76 21.14
N GLY A 416 -7.95 9.10 22.22
CA GLY A 416 -7.09 8.81 23.36
C GLY A 416 -6.01 7.76 23.09
N HIS A 417 -6.15 6.98 22.03
CA HIS A 417 -5.08 6.10 21.55
C HIS A 417 -3.84 6.89 21.08
N HIS A 418 -4.06 8.08 20.51
CA HIS A 418 -3.01 8.89 19.89
C HIS A 418 -2.64 10.15 20.68
N ILE A 419 -3.55 10.66 21.49
CA ILE A 419 -3.41 11.91 22.24
C ILE A 419 -3.58 11.62 23.72
N ASP A 420 -2.68 12.15 24.54
CA ASP A 420 -2.77 12.03 25.99
C ASP A 420 -4.01 12.79 26.53
N LEU A 421 -4.95 12.04 27.12
CA LEU A 421 -6.17 12.56 27.74
C LEU A 421 -6.10 12.62 29.27
N SER A 422 -4.94 12.41 29.89
CA SER A 422 -4.74 12.43 31.34
C SER A 422 -5.16 13.76 32.00
N GLY A 423 -5.16 14.86 31.25
CA GLY A 423 -5.67 16.16 31.72
C GLY A 423 -7.18 16.19 31.98
N GLN A 424 -7.96 15.23 31.49
CA GLN A 424 -9.40 15.13 31.69
C GLN A 424 -9.72 14.27 32.92
N ILE A 425 -9.71 14.90 34.10
CA ILE A 425 -9.79 14.21 35.41
C ILE A 425 -11.04 13.32 35.53
N GLU A 426 -12.17 13.75 34.97
CA GLU A 426 -13.44 13.01 35.07
C GLU A 426 -13.56 11.82 34.09
N LEU A 427 -12.64 11.69 33.13
CA LEU A 427 -12.77 10.70 32.04
C LEU A 427 -12.79 9.26 32.57
N LYS A 428 -11.93 8.95 33.54
CA LYS A 428 -11.83 7.60 34.16
C LYS A 428 -13.17 7.17 34.77
N SER A 429 -13.82 8.04 35.55
CA SER A 429 -15.08 7.73 36.22
C SER A 429 -16.25 7.61 35.24
N VAL A 430 -16.29 8.47 34.21
CA VAL A 430 -17.34 8.45 33.18
C VAL A 430 -17.33 7.16 32.39
N ILE A 431 -16.15 6.67 31.98
CA ILE A 431 -16.03 5.41 31.25
C ILE A 431 -16.43 4.23 32.15
N LEU A 432 -15.99 4.21 33.41
CA LEU A 432 -16.38 3.17 34.36
C LEU A 432 -17.89 3.15 34.65
N GLU A 433 -18.54 4.32 34.69
CA GLU A 433 -19.99 4.38 34.86
C GLU A 433 -20.71 3.74 33.67
N ALA A 434 -20.23 3.98 32.44
CA ALA A 434 -20.78 3.40 31.22
C ALA A 434 -20.70 1.85 31.18
N PHE A 435 -19.86 1.21 31.99
CA PHE A 435 -19.83 -0.25 32.13
C PHE A 435 -21.11 -0.81 32.77
N SER A 436 -21.87 0.05 33.45
CA SER A 436 -23.15 -0.29 34.10
C SER A 436 -24.36 0.01 33.20
N SER A 437 -24.12 0.39 31.94
CA SER A 437 -25.18 0.68 30.98
C SER A 437 -26.05 -0.56 30.69
N PRO A 438 -27.38 -0.40 30.50
CA PRO A 438 -28.24 -1.48 30.05
C PRO A 438 -27.93 -1.96 28.63
N SER A 439 -27.21 -1.15 27.83
CA SER A 439 -26.85 -1.47 26.46
C SER A 439 -25.49 -2.16 26.37
N GLU A 440 -25.47 -3.38 25.82
CA GLU A 440 -24.24 -4.15 25.58
C GLU A 440 -23.27 -3.43 24.62
N GLU A 441 -23.79 -2.65 23.68
CA GLU A 441 -22.98 -1.91 22.72
C GLU A 441 -22.22 -0.78 23.41
N VAL A 442 -22.91 -0.04 24.30
CA VAL A 442 -22.30 1.00 25.12
C VAL A 442 -21.26 0.40 26.07
N LYS A 443 -21.54 -0.74 26.71
CA LYS A 443 -20.59 -1.44 27.59
C LYS A 443 -19.33 -1.88 26.84
N SER A 444 -19.50 -2.45 25.65
CA SER A 444 -18.39 -2.90 24.80
C SER A 444 -17.56 -1.71 24.32
N ALA A 445 -18.21 -0.62 23.90
CA ALA A 445 -17.52 0.60 23.48
C ALA A 445 -16.79 1.30 24.63
N ALA A 446 -17.34 1.27 25.85
CA ALA A 446 -16.66 1.78 27.04
C ALA A 446 -15.42 0.95 27.37
N SER A 447 -15.50 -0.38 27.28
CA SER A 447 -14.37 -1.28 27.46
C SER A 447 -13.26 -1.01 26.44
N TYR A 448 -13.63 -0.89 25.15
CA TYR A 448 -12.72 -0.49 24.09
C TYR A 448 -12.10 0.89 24.36
N ALA A 449 -12.91 1.90 24.71
CA ALA A 449 -12.45 3.25 24.98
C ALA A 449 -11.40 3.28 26.09
N LEU A 450 -11.68 2.63 27.23
CA LEU A 450 -10.73 2.56 28.34
C LEU A 450 -9.39 1.93 27.90
N GLY A 451 -9.45 0.80 27.20
CA GLY A 451 -8.25 0.10 26.74
C GLY A 451 -7.45 0.93 25.74
N SER A 452 -8.13 1.56 24.78
CA SER A 452 -7.52 2.36 23.73
C SER A 452 -6.92 3.67 24.28
N ILE A 453 -7.64 4.39 25.15
CA ILE A 453 -7.13 5.57 25.88
C ILE A 453 -5.90 5.23 26.70
N SER A 454 -5.88 4.04 27.30
CA SER A 454 -4.73 3.61 28.10
C SER A 454 -3.44 3.50 27.29
N VAL A 455 -3.52 3.31 25.96
CA VAL A 455 -2.34 3.28 25.09
C VAL A 455 -1.72 4.68 24.93
N GLY A 456 -2.53 5.75 24.90
CA GLY A 456 -2.03 7.12 24.76
C GLY A 456 -1.19 7.60 25.94
N ASN A 457 -1.46 7.09 27.15
CA ASN A 457 -0.61 7.31 28.32
C ASN A 457 -0.60 6.06 29.22
N LEU A 458 0.23 5.10 28.83
CA LEU A 458 0.32 3.79 29.51
C LEU A 458 0.70 3.88 31.00
N PRO A 459 1.68 4.71 31.41
CA PRO A 459 2.04 4.85 32.83
C PRO A 459 0.90 5.33 33.73
N GLU A 460 0.02 6.19 33.23
CA GLU A 460 -1.08 6.77 34.01
C GLU A 460 -2.30 5.84 34.08
N TYR A 461 -2.60 5.12 33.00
CA TYR A 461 -3.85 4.36 32.88
C TYR A 461 -3.69 2.86 33.11
N LEU A 462 -2.56 2.23 32.74
CA LEU A 462 -2.41 0.80 32.91
C LEU A 462 -2.42 0.37 34.39
N PRO A 463 -1.69 1.02 35.32
CA PRO A 463 -1.79 0.70 36.74
C PRO A 463 -3.22 0.82 37.27
N PHE A 464 -3.96 1.84 36.81
CA PHE A 464 -5.37 2.03 37.14
C PHE A 464 -6.24 0.87 36.65
N VAL A 465 -6.08 0.43 35.40
CA VAL A 465 -6.81 -0.74 34.86
C VAL A 465 -6.52 -2.01 35.67
N LEU A 466 -5.26 -2.29 35.99
CA LEU A 466 -4.88 -3.47 36.79
C LEU A 466 -5.47 -3.42 38.21
N GLN A 467 -5.49 -2.23 38.83
CA GLN A 467 -6.10 -2.00 40.14
C GLN A 467 -7.61 -2.24 40.11
N GLU A 468 -8.31 -1.72 39.11
CA GLU A 468 -9.76 -1.87 38.97
C GLU A 468 -10.17 -3.33 38.70
N ILE A 469 -9.38 -4.10 37.94
CA ILE A 469 -9.64 -5.54 37.71
C ILE A 469 -9.65 -6.30 39.04
N THR A 470 -8.77 -5.92 39.97
CA THR A 470 -8.67 -6.56 41.29
C THR A 470 -9.76 -6.04 42.24
N SER A 471 -10.11 -4.76 42.15
CA SER A 471 -10.96 -4.07 43.13
C SER A 471 -12.47 -4.21 42.84
N GLN A 472 -12.87 -4.36 41.57
CA GLN A 472 -14.27 -4.36 41.16
C GLN A 472 -14.66 -5.65 40.41
N PRO A 473 -14.93 -6.77 41.11
CA PRO A 473 -15.22 -8.06 40.47
C PRO A 473 -16.45 -8.02 39.56
N LYS A 474 -17.43 -7.16 39.84
CA LYS A 474 -18.63 -6.97 38.99
C LYS A 474 -18.32 -6.43 37.60
N ARG A 475 -17.22 -5.70 37.43
CA ARG A 475 -16.79 -5.08 36.17
C ARG A 475 -15.60 -5.81 35.52
N GLN A 476 -15.15 -6.90 36.14
CA GLN A 476 -13.93 -7.62 35.77
C GLN A 476 -13.90 -8.04 34.30
N TYR A 477 -15.02 -8.58 33.78
CA TYR A 477 -15.11 -9.03 32.39
C TYR A 477 -14.77 -7.90 31.40
N LEU A 478 -15.41 -6.74 31.53
CA LEU A 478 -15.19 -5.59 30.66
C LEU A 478 -13.79 -4.98 30.86
N LEU A 479 -13.27 -4.96 32.08
CA LEU A 479 -11.91 -4.46 32.36
C LEU A 479 -10.83 -5.37 31.77
N LEU A 480 -11.03 -6.68 31.76
CA LEU A 480 -10.14 -7.63 31.09
C LEU A 480 -10.16 -7.44 29.57
N HIS A 481 -11.31 -7.09 28.99
CA HIS A 481 -11.39 -6.68 27.58
C HIS A 481 -10.64 -5.36 27.32
N SER A 482 -10.69 -4.40 28.23
CA SER A 482 -9.87 -3.18 28.14
C SER A 482 -8.37 -3.51 28.21
N LEU A 483 -7.97 -4.39 29.12
CA LEU A 483 -6.60 -4.88 29.21
C LEU A 483 -6.17 -5.63 27.93
N LYS A 484 -7.07 -6.41 27.33
CA LYS A 484 -6.82 -7.07 26.05
C LYS A 484 -6.50 -6.07 24.94
N GLU A 485 -7.27 -4.99 24.86
CA GLU A 485 -7.03 -3.90 23.90
C GLU A 485 -5.65 -3.28 24.13
N ILE A 486 -5.27 -3.02 25.38
CA ILE A 486 -3.92 -2.51 25.73
C ILE A 486 -2.83 -3.46 25.22
N ILE A 487 -2.95 -4.76 25.52
CA ILE A 487 -1.94 -5.75 25.12
C ILE A 487 -1.84 -5.85 23.59
N SER A 488 -2.97 -5.72 22.89
CA SER A 488 -3.05 -5.87 21.44
C SER A 488 -2.54 -4.65 20.67
N SER A 489 -2.74 -3.46 21.24
CA SER A 489 -2.56 -2.19 20.52
C SER A 489 -1.38 -1.35 21.03
N ALA A 490 -0.83 -1.65 22.22
CA ALA A 490 0.35 -0.95 22.73
C ALA A 490 1.63 -1.36 21.98
N SER A 491 2.61 -0.45 21.96
CA SER A 491 3.94 -0.78 21.44
C SER A 491 4.64 -1.82 22.34
N VAL A 492 5.37 -2.75 21.71
CA VAL A 492 6.17 -3.77 22.40
C VAL A 492 7.10 -3.14 23.45
N ILE A 493 7.74 -2.03 23.10
CA ILE A 493 8.67 -1.30 23.99
C ILE A 493 7.93 -0.71 25.18
N GLY A 494 6.79 -0.05 24.93
CA GLY A 494 5.99 0.58 25.98
C GLY A 494 5.39 -0.42 26.96
N LEU A 495 5.02 -1.61 26.49
CA LEU A 495 4.39 -2.63 27.33
C LEU A 495 5.39 -3.48 28.13
N LYS A 496 6.65 -3.62 27.66
CA LYS A 496 7.68 -4.46 28.29
C LYS A 496 7.84 -4.24 29.81
N PRO A 497 7.86 -2.99 30.34
CA PRO A 497 7.99 -2.76 31.79
C PRO A 497 6.85 -3.33 32.63
N TYR A 498 5.67 -3.52 32.03
CA TYR A 498 4.46 -3.95 32.72
C TYR A 498 4.15 -5.44 32.53
N VAL A 499 4.92 -6.14 31.68
CA VAL A 499 4.68 -7.55 31.33
C VAL A 499 4.52 -8.42 32.57
N GLU A 500 5.42 -8.30 33.55
CA GLU A 500 5.36 -9.12 34.78
C GLU A 500 4.14 -8.78 35.65
N ASN A 501 3.75 -7.50 35.74
CA ASN A 501 2.56 -7.09 36.48
C ASN A 501 1.28 -7.62 35.84
N ILE A 502 1.17 -7.51 34.51
CA ILE A 502 0.03 -8.02 33.74
C ILE A 502 -0.01 -9.55 33.86
N TRP A 503 1.13 -10.22 33.69
CA TRP A 503 1.25 -11.67 33.78
C TRP A 503 0.80 -12.20 35.14
N ALA A 504 1.26 -11.59 36.23
CA ALA A 504 0.88 -11.96 37.58
C ALA A 504 -0.64 -11.80 37.83
N LEU A 505 -1.23 -10.70 37.32
CA LEU A 505 -2.68 -10.48 37.41
C LEU A 505 -3.45 -11.55 36.64
N LEU A 506 -3.08 -11.83 35.39
CA LEU A 506 -3.75 -12.80 34.54
C LEU A 506 -3.69 -14.22 35.11
N LEU A 507 -2.55 -14.62 35.68
CA LEU A 507 -2.41 -15.91 36.36
C LEU A 507 -3.28 -16.01 37.62
N LYS A 508 -3.47 -14.92 38.37
CA LYS A 508 -4.39 -14.92 39.51
C LYS A 508 -5.84 -15.16 39.08
N HIS A 509 -6.21 -14.74 37.86
CA HIS A 509 -7.55 -14.85 37.31
C HIS A 509 -7.75 -16.03 36.35
N CYS A 510 -6.74 -16.88 36.13
CA CYS A 510 -6.87 -18.06 35.27
C CYS A 510 -7.69 -19.19 35.91
N GLU A 511 -8.01 -19.07 37.20
CA GLU A 511 -8.81 -20.04 37.95
C GLU A 511 -10.21 -19.52 38.32
N CYS A 512 -10.67 -18.42 37.70
CA CYS A 512 -12.00 -17.89 38.00
C CYS A 512 -13.11 -18.87 37.59
N ALA A 513 -14.24 -18.87 38.32
CA ALA A 513 -15.33 -19.81 38.07
C ALA A 513 -16.06 -19.55 36.74
N GLU A 514 -16.10 -18.30 36.30
CA GLU A 514 -16.78 -17.87 35.08
C GLU A 514 -15.95 -18.16 33.82
N GLU A 515 -16.50 -18.97 32.92
CA GLU A 515 -15.80 -19.41 31.70
C GLU A 515 -15.46 -18.26 30.75
N GLY A 516 -16.39 -17.30 30.57
CA GLY A 516 -16.17 -16.14 29.72
C GLY A 516 -14.94 -15.34 30.16
N THR A 517 -14.82 -15.10 31.46
CA THR A 517 -13.67 -14.42 32.07
C THR A 517 -12.37 -15.22 31.87
N ARG A 518 -12.39 -16.55 32.05
CA ARG A 518 -11.22 -17.41 31.77
C ARG A 518 -10.76 -17.33 30.31
N ASN A 519 -11.70 -17.22 29.37
CA ASN A 519 -11.37 -17.09 27.94
C ASN A 519 -10.69 -15.76 27.61
N VAL A 520 -11.15 -14.64 28.17
CA VAL A 520 -10.48 -13.34 27.97
C VAL A 520 -9.09 -13.34 28.61
N VAL A 521 -8.94 -13.92 29.80
CA VAL A 521 -7.63 -14.10 30.44
C VAL A 521 -6.69 -14.93 29.57
N ALA A 522 -7.17 -16.04 29.01
CA ALA A 522 -6.41 -16.88 28.11
C ALA A 522 -5.99 -16.13 26.84
N GLU A 523 -6.90 -15.36 26.23
CA GLU A 523 -6.60 -14.51 25.07
C GLU A 523 -5.52 -13.47 25.39
N CYS A 524 -5.62 -12.81 26.54
CA CYS A 524 -4.59 -11.88 27.02
C CYS A 524 -3.23 -12.56 27.24
N LEU A 525 -3.19 -13.75 27.87
CA LEU A 525 -1.96 -14.52 28.07
C LEU A 525 -1.33 -14.92 26.73
N GLY A 526 -2.14 -15.35 25.76
CA GLY A 526 -1.68 -15.70 24.42
C GLY A 526 -1.07 -14.50 23.71
N LYS A 527 -1.80 -13.38 23.64
CA LYS A 527 -1.34 -12.12 23.04
C LYS A 527 -0.06 -11.60 23.69
N LEU A 528 0.03 -11.66 25.02
CA LEU A 528 1.20 -11.22 25.77
C LEU A 528 2.41 -12.14 25.54
N THR A 529 2.18 -13.44 25.35
CA THR A 529 3.24 -14.40 24.99
C THR A 529 3.89 -14.06 23.64
N LEU A 530 3.15 -13.48 22.69
CA LEU A 530 3.71 -13.06 21.40
C LEU A 530 4.78 -11.94 21.52
N ILE A 531 4.86 -11.25 22.66
CA ILE A 531 5.82 -10.17 22.93
C ILE A 531 7.21 -10.71 23.24
N ASP A 532 7.29 -11.85 23.94
CA ASP A 532 8.53 -12.50 24.35
C ASP A 532 8.30 -14.02 24.45
N PRO A 533 8.16 -14.68 23.28
CA PRO A 533 7.73 -16.07 23.24
C PRO A 533 8.77 -17.01 23.84
N GLU A 534 10.06 -16.70 23.70
CA GLU A 534 11.16 -17.51 24.25
C GLU A 534 11.10 -17.60 25.78
N THR A 535 10.70 -16.52 26.45
CA THR A 535 10.63 -16.47 27.92
C THR A 535 9.27 -16.90 28.46
N LEU A 536 8.18 -16.54 27.78
CA LEU A 536 6.81 -16.70 28.29
C LEU A 536 6.17 -18.04 27.92
N LEU A 537 6.49 -18.61 26.75
CA LEU A 537 5.95 -19.91 26.35
C LEU A 537 6.40 -21.05 27.29
N PRO A 538 7.66 -21.12 27.76
CA PRO A 538 8.06 -22.10 28.78
C PRO A 538 7.30 -21.92 30.10
N ARG A 539 6.95 -20.68 30.49
CA ARG A 539 6.14 -20.45 31.69
C ARG A 539 4.73 -21.02 31.53
N LEU A 540 4.08 -20.80 30.37
CA LEU A 540 2.81 -21.45 30.06
C LEU A 540 2.93 -22.98 30.15
N LYS A 541 3.96 -23.57 29.53
CA LYS A 541 4.21 -25.02 29.61
C LYS A 541 4.33 -25.52 31.05
N GLY A 542 4.95 -24.76 31.96
CA GLY A 542 5.05 -25.10 33.38
C GLY A 542 3.70 -25.24 34.09
N TYR A 543 2.69 -24.44 33.72
CA TYR A 543 1.36 -24.50 34.32
C TYR A 543 0.54 -25.73 33.89
N LEU A 544 0.99 -26.51 32.90
CA LEU A 544 0.35 -27.78 32.54
C LEU A 544 0.42 -28.81 33.67
N ALA A 545 1.41 -28.69 34.57
CA ALA A 545 1.54 -29.54 35.75
C ALA A 545 0.70 -29.07 36.95
N SER A 546 -0.08 -27.99 36.81
CA SER A 546 -0.94 -27.49 37.90
C SER A 546 -2.02 -28.51 38.29
N GLY A 547 -2.32 -28.60 39.60
CA GLY A 547 -3.43 -29.41 40.11
C GLY A 547 -4.81 -28.88 39.72
N SER A 548 -4.91 -27.59 39.37
CA SER A 548 -6.17 -26.94 38.97
C SER A 548 -6.52 -27.29 37.52
N SER A 549 -7.75 -27.79 37.28
CA SER A 549 -8.25 -28.02 35.92
C SER A 549 -8.44 -26.71 35.16
N TYR A 550 -8.82 -25.63 35.85
CA TYR A 550 -9.01 -24.31 35.26
C TYR A 550 -7.69 -23.72 34.77
N ALA A 551 -6.65 -23.74 35.60
CA ALA A 551 -5.32 -23.25 35.21
C ALA A 551 -4.79 -23.96 33.95
N ARG A 552 -4.89 -25.29 33.90
CA ARG A 552 -4.49 -26.10 32.74
C ARG A 552 -5.29 -25.72 31.49
N SER A 553 -6.61 -25.57 31.62
CA SER A 553 -7.50 -25.18 30.51
C SER A 553 -7.18 -23.78 29.97
N SER A 554 -7.03 -22.79 30.84
CA SER A 554 -6.72 -21.40 30.46
C SER A 554 -5.38 -21.29 29.74
N VAL A 555 -4.38 -22.04 30.18
CA VAL A 555 -3.04 -22.01 29.58
C VAL A 555 -3.02 -22.67 28.20
N VAL A 556 -3.68 -23.81 28.02
CA VAL A 556 -3.83 -24.44 26.70
C VAL A 556 -4.64 -23.53 25.76
N THR A 557 -5.68 -22.88 26.28
CA THR A 557 -6.48 -21.90 25.53
C THR A 557 -5.64 -20.66 25.17
N ALA A 558 -4.70 -20.23 26.00
CA ALA A 558 -3.79 -19.14 25.68
C ALA A 558 -2.90 -19.47 24.48
N VAL A 559 -2.38 -20.70 24.42
CA VAL A 559 -1.61 -21.21 23.27
C VAL A 559 -2.46 -21.25 21.99
N LYS A 560 -3.76 -21.56 22.08
CA LYS A 560 -4.66 -21.43 20.92
C LYS A 560 -4.65 -20.00 20.34
N PHE A 561 -4.62 -18.97 21.18
CA PHE A 561 -4.58 -17.57 20.75
C PHE A 561 -3.20 -17.08 20.27
N THR A 562 -2.16 -17.92 20.33
CA THR A 562 -0.87 -17.61 19.68
C THR A 562 -0.79 -18.09 18.24
N ILE A 563 -1.74 -18.94 17.80
CA ILE A 563 -1.76 -19.50 16.45
C ILE A 563 -2.40 -18.48 15.50
N SER A 564 -1.70 -18.15 14.41
CA SER A 564 -2.14 -17.20 13.38
C SER A 564 -2.20 -17.88 12.01
N ASP A 565 -2.96 -17.30 11.07
CA ASP A 565 -3.00 -17.76 9.67
C ASP A 565 -1.68 -17.53 8.92
N HIS A 566 -0.85 -16.60 9.39
CA HIS A 566 0.45 -16.30 8.78
C HIS A 566 1.59 -16.76 9.68
N PRO A 567 2.71 -17.26 9.11
CA PRO A 567 3.86 -17.68 9.90
C PRO A 567 4.34 -16.59 10.86
N GLN A 568 4.45 -16.93 12.14
CA GLN A 568 4.89 -16.05 13.23
C GLN A 568 6.22 -16.51 13.83
N PRO A 569 6.99 -15.61 14.47
CA PRO A 569 8.24 -15.97 15.17
C PRO A 569 8.07 -17.04 16.26
N ILE A 570 6.85 -17.20 16.81
CA ILE A 570 6.55 -18.20 17.84
C ILE A 570 6.39 -19.62 17.27
N ASP A 571 6.11 -19.78 15.97
CA ASP A 571 5.76 -21.09 15.37
C ASP A 571 6.85 -22.17 15.52
N PRO A 572 8.16 -21.87 15.35
CA PRO A 572 9.21 -22.85 15.60
C PRO A 572 9.25 -23.33 17.06
N LEU A 573 8.91 -22.45 18.01
CA LEU A 573 8.86 -22.77 19.43
C LEU A 573 7.63 -23.63 19.78
N LEU A 574 6.48 -23.32 19.17
CA LEU A 574 5.26 -24.11 19.29
C LEU A 574 5.44 -25.51 18.73
N LYS A 575 6.11 -25.67 17.59
CA LYS A 575 6.43 -26.97 17.00
C LYS A 575 7.16 -27.88 18.00
N ASN A 576 8.15 -27.34 18.71
CA ASN A 576 8.90 -28.09 19.72
C ASN A 576 8.05 -28.46 20.97
N CYS A 577 6.90 -27.79 21.16
CA CYS A 577 6.02 -28.02 22.29
C CYS A 577 4.80 -28.89 21.96
N ILE A 578 4.33 -28.85 20.71
CA ILE A 578 3.06 -29.48 20.27
C ILE A 578 3.32 -30.81 19.53
N GLY A 579 4.52 -31.06 19.02
CA GLY A 579 4.91 -32.29 18.31
C GLY A 579 5.07 -32.07 16.83
#